data_AF-A0A547PUP5-F1
#
_entry.id   AF-A0A547PUP5-F1
#
_cell.length_a   1.000
_cell.length_b   1.000
_cell.length_c   1.000
_cell.angle_alpha   90.00
_cell.angle_beta   90.00
_cell.angle_gamma   90.00
#
_symmetry.space_group_name_H-M   'P 1'
#
loop_
_entity.id
_entity.type
_entity.pdbx_description
1 polymer ?
#
loop_
_entity_poly.entity_id
_entity_poly.type
_entity_poly.pdbx_seq_one_letter_code
_entity_poly.pdbx_strand_id
1 'polypeptide(L)'
;MSQALRFAFLKARWHAEIVERAHEGFVACLAERAPGAQVDAFDVPGTFELPLIAQRLAQTGTYHAIAAAAFVVYGEIYRHDFVMQPVA
;
A
#
# COMPACT_ATOMS: atom_id res chain seq x y z
N MET A 1 25.47 -12.91 -5.62
CA MET A 1 24.43 -12.33 -6.49
C MET A 1 23.55 -11.49 -5.58
N SER A 2 23.65 -10.17 -5.65
CA SER A 2 22.81 -9.27 -4.85
C SER A 2 21.38 -9.40 -5.37
N GLN A 3 20.51 -10.08 -4.62
CA GLN A 3 19.12 -10.23 -5.02
C GLN A 3 18.47 -8.83 -4.99
N ALA A 4 17.86 -8.42 -6.10
CA ALA A 4 17.19 -7.12 -6.17
C ALA A 4 16.08 -7.07 -5.11
N LEU A 5 16.07 -6.01 -4.30
CA LEU A 5 15.02 -5.79 -3.31
C LEU A 5 13.69 -5.64 -4.03
N ARG A 6 12.66 -6.31 -3.53
CA ARG A 6 11.31 -6.34 -4.14
C ARG A 6 10.29 -5.91 -3.11
N PHE A 7 9.48 -4.93 -3.47
CA PHE A 7 8.47 -4.30 -2.62
C PHE A 7 7.10 -4.48 -3.23
N ALA A 8 6.07 -4.65 -2.38
CA ALA A 8 4.68 -4.54 -2.81
C ALA A 8 4.10 -3.21 -2.34
N PHE A 9 3.30 -2.56 -3.18
CA PHE A 9 2.57 -1.35 -2.85
C PHE A 9 1.07 -1.56 -3.03
N LEU A 10 0.31 -1.57 -1.95
CA LEU A 10 -1.14 -1.74 -1.95
C LEU A 10 -1.83 -0.37 -1.99
N LYS A 11 -2.77 -0.18 -2.93
CA LYS A 11 -3.48 1.08 -3.13
C LYS A 11 -4.97 0.88 -2.99
N ALA A 12 -5.59 1.53 -2.02
CA ALA A 12 -7.05 1.61 -1.98
C ALA A 12 -7.57 2.45 -3.16
N ARG A 13 -8.67 2.02 -3.78
CA ARG A 13 -9.28 2.73 -4.92
C ARG A 13 -10.16 3.91 -4.52
N TRP A 14 -10.58 4.00 -3.27
CA TRP A 14 -11.25 5.19 -2.76
C TRP A 14 -10.29 6.38 -2.76
N HIS A 15 -10.71 7.48 -3.40
CA HIS A 15 -9.86 8.65 -3.67
C HIS A 15 -8.54 8.30 -4.40
N ALA A 16 -8.63 7.42 -5.41
CA ALA A 16 -7.49 6.88 -6.16
C ALA A 16 -6.50 7.96 -6.65
N GLU A 17 -6.97 9.14 -7.08
CA GLU A 17 -6.08 10.23 -7.52
C GLU A 17 -5.09 10.66 -6.43
N ILE A 18 -5.55 10.77 -5.18
CA ILE A 18 -4.72 11.14 -4.03
C ILE A 18 -3.81 9.97 -3.66
N VAL A 19 -4.33 8.75 -3.65
CA VAL A 19 -3.55 7.54 -3.32
C VAL A 19 -2.45 7.29 -4.37
N GLU A 20 -2.69 7.62 -5.65
CA GLU A 20 -1.69 7.50 -6.70
C GLU A 20 -0.51 8.45 -6.47
N ARG A 21 -0.76 9.67 -5.97
CA ARG A 21 0.33 10.59 -5.60
C ARG A 21 1.22 10.00 -4.50
N ALA A 22 0.65 9.26 -3.55
CA ALA A 22 1.42 8.57 -2.51
C ALA A 22 2.30 7.45 -3.11
N HIS A 23 1.77 6.71 -4.09
CA HIS A 23 2.52 5.70 -4.83
C HIS A 23 3.69 6.29 -5.61
N GLU A 24 3.46 7.39 -6.33
CA GLU A 24 4.51 8.09 -7.08
C GLU A 24 5.62 8.60 -6.14
N GLY A 25 5.25 9.19 -5.01
CA GLY A 25 6.20 9.61 -3.98
C GLY A 25 7.02 8.44 -3.41
N PHE A 26 6.38 7.28 -3.20
CA PHE A 26 7.06 6.06 -2.76
C PHE A 26 8.08 5.57 -3.79
N VAL A 27 7.69 5.49 -5.06
CA VAL A 27 8.58 5.05 -6.15
C VAL A 27 9.75 6.01 -6.32
N ALA A 28 9.52 7.33 -6.27
CA ALA A 28 10.58 8.33 -6.35
C ALA A 28 11.59 8.20 -5.20
N CYS A 29 11.10 8.08 -3.96
CA CYS A 29 11.95 7.88 -2.79
C CYS A 29 12.75 6.58 -2.88
N LEU A 30 12.14 5.50 -3.38
CA LEU A 30 12.80 4.21 -3.53
C LEU A 30 13.88 4.24 -4.61
N ALA A 31 13.65 4.97 -5.71
CA ALA A 31 14.65 5.15 -6.76
C ALA A 31 15.92 5.83 -6.24
N GLU A 32 15.78 6.78 -5.30
CA GLU A 32 16.92 7.46 -4.65
C GLU A 32 17.62 6.58 -3.61
N ARG A 33 16.86 5.86 -2.79
CA ARG A 33 17.40 5.14 -1.60
C ARG A 33 17.80 3.70 -1.86
N ALA A 34 17.16 3.04 -2.81
CA ALA A 34 17.42 1.65 -3.17
C ALA A 34 17.42 1.48 -4.70
N PRO A 35 18.42 2.03 -5.42
CA PRO A 35 18.52 1.89 -6.86
C PRO A 35 18.50 0.41 -7.28
N GLY A 36 17.65 0.09 -8.25
CA GLY A 36 17.46 -1.29 -8.74
C GLY A 36 16.44 -2.12 -7.94
N ALA A 37 15.80 -1.55 -6.92
CA ALA A 37 14.65 -2.17 -6.30
C ALA A 37 13.45 -2.24 -7.27
N GLN A 38 12.65 -3.29 -7.14
CA GLN A 38 11.41 -3.50 -7.89
C GLN A 38 10.20 -3.21 -7.02
N VAL A 39 9.16 -2.62 -7.61
CA VAL A 39 7.88 -2.35 -6.95
C VAL A 39 6.76 -2.96 -7.76
N ASP A 40 5.99 -3.84 -7.12
CA ASP A 40 4.73 -4.34 -7.68
C ASP A 40 3.56 -3.62 -7.00
N ALA A 41 2.71 -2.96 -7.79
CA ALA A 41 1.55 -2.24 -7.29
C ALA A 41 0.27 -3.09 -7.42
N PHE A 42 -0.56 -3.07 -6.38
CA PHE A 42 -1.84 -3.80 -6.34
C PHE A 42 -2.97 -2.86 -5.96
N ASP A 43 -4.03 -2.85 -6.77
CA ASP A 43 -5.25 -2.12 -6.45
C ASP A 43 -6.15 -2.95 -5.53
N VAL A 44 -6.69 -2.28 -4.52
CA VAL A 44 -7.53 -2.86 -3.48
C VAL A 44 -8.84 -2.08 -3.41
N PRO A 45 -10.02 -2.74 -3.27
CA PRO A 45 -11.32 -2.07 -3.29
C PRO A 45 -11.43 -0.94 -2.26
N GLY A 46 -10.99 -1.18 -1.02
CA GLY A 46 -10.99 -0.19 0.03
C GLY A 46 -9.93 -0.48 1.10
N THR A 47 -9.96 0.31 2.17
CA THR A 47 -9.00 0.23 3.28
C THR A 47 -9.15 -1.08 4.07
N PHE A 48 -10.36 -1.63 4.13
CA PHE A 48 -10.67 -2.80 4.95
C PHE A 48 -10.00 -4.09 4.44
N GLU A 49 -9.77 -4.18 3.13
CA GLU A 49 -9.14 -5.34 2.52
C GLU A 49 -7.60 -5.30 2.58
N LEU A 50 -6.99 -4.14 2.89
CA LEU A 50 -5.53 -3.96 2.91
C LEU A 50 -4.80 -4.94 3.85
N PRO A 51 -5.22 -5.15 5.11
CA PRO A 51 -4.49 -6.02 6.03
C PRO A 51 -4.48 -7.48 5.56
N LEU A 52 -5.59 -7.98 5.04
CA LEU A 52 -5.71 -9.35 4.54
C LEU A 52 -4.82 -9.58 3.32
N ILE A 53 -4.80 -8.63 2.38
CA ILE A 53 -3.96 -8.73 1.18
C ILE A 53 -2.49 -8.61 1.56
N ALA A 54 -2.13 -7.68 2.45
CA ALA A 54 -0.76 -7.54 2.95
C ALA A 54 -0.28 -8.84 3.62
N GLN A 55 -1.10 -9.45 4.47
CA GLN A 55 -0.78 -10.73 5.11
C GLN A 55 -0.55 -11.83 4.07
N ARG A 56 -1.42 -11.94 3.06
CA ARG A 56 -1.27 -12.94 1.98
C ARG A 56 0.01 -12.73 1.19
N LEU A 57 0.35 -11.50 0.84
CA LEU A 57 1.60 -11.19 0.14
C LEU A 57 2.82 -11.51 1.02
N ALA A 58 2.77 -11.19 2.32
CA ALA A 58 3.86 -11.51 3.25
C ALA A 58 4.11 -13.01 3.35
N GLN A 59 3.04 -13.82 3.38
CA GLN A 59 3.12 -15.28 3.43
C GLN A 59 3.76 -15.90 2.18
N THR A 60 3.82 -15.19 1.03
CA THR A 60 4.49 -15.71 -0.17
C THR A 60 6.02 -15.74 -0.04
N GLY A 61 6.60 -14.93 0.86
CA GLY A 61 8.06 -14.74 0.96
C GLY A 61 8.70 -14.03 -0.23
N THR A 62 7.90 -13.52 -1.19
CA THR A 62 8.39 -12.87 -2.40
C THR A 62 8.90 -11.45 -2.15
N TYR A 63 8.33 -10.77 -1.16
CA TYR A 63 8.53 -9.35 -0.91
C TYR A 63 9.37 -9.12 0.34
N HIS A 64 10.29 -8.17 0.24
CA HIS A 64 11.12 -7.73 1.35
C HIS A 64 10.37 -6.79 2.28
N ALA A 65 9.45 -6.00 1.73
CA ALA A 65 8.52 -5.17 2.48
C ALA A 65 7.25 -4.91 1.67
N ILE A 66 6.18 -4.55 2.40
CA ILE A 66 4.87 -4.24 1.85
C ILE A 66 4.47 -2.89 2.40
N ALA A 67 4.17 -1.94 1.51
CA ALA A 67 3.61 -0.64 1.85
C ALA A 67 2.13 -0.62 1.44
N ALA A 68 1.28 0.01 2.23
CA ALA A 68 -0.14 0.15 1.95
C ALA A 68 -0.55 1.62 2.11
N ALA A 69 -1.33 2.13 1.15
CA ALA A 69 -1.82 3.49 1.15
C ALA A 69 -3.33 3.52 0.90
N ALA A 70 -4.02 4.29 1.74
CA ALA A 70 -5.43 4.61 1.60
C ALA A 70 -5.68 6.03 2.10
N PHE A 71 -6.75 6.64 1.60
CA PHE A 71 -7.20 7.95 2.07
C PHE A 71 -8.63 7.83 2.60
N VAL A 72 -8.78 7.85 3.93
CA VAL A 72 -10.06 7.72 4.61
C VAL A 72 -10.48 9.08 5.14
N VAL A 73 -11.59 9.59 4.63
CA VAL A 73 -12.16 10.89 5.04
C VAL A 73 -13.32 10.69 6.00
N TYR A 74 -13.45 11.59 6.97
CA TYR A 74 -14.58 11.61 7.90
C TYR A 74 -15.75 12.33 7.24
N GLY A 75 -16.74 11.56 6.78
CA GLY A 75 -18.03 12.08 6.32
C GLY A 75 -19.05 12.14 7.47
N GLU A 76 -19.95 13.11 7.42
CA GLU A 76 -20.98 13.34 8.46
C GLU A 76 -22.02 12.20 8.57
N ILE A 77 -22.02 11.23 7.65
CA ILE A 77 -23.08 10.23 7.49
C ILE A 77 -22.70 8.84 8.04
N TYR A 78 -21.40 8.53 8.20
CA TYR A 78 -20.93 7.21 8.65
C TYR A 78 -19.81 7.29 9.69
N ARG A 79 -19.84 6.39 10.69
CA ARG A 79 -18.74 6.24 11.67
C ARG A 79 -17.54 5.55 11.03
N HIS A 80 -16.50 6.33 10.78
CA HIS A 80 -15.23 5.93 10.19
C HIS A 80 -14.36 5.05 11.10
N ASP A 81 -14.60 5.05 12.41
CA ASP A 81 -13.79 4.34 13.40
C ASP A 81 -13.69 2.83 13.11
N PHE A 82 -14.74 2.23 12.56
CA PHE A 82 -14.77 0.81 12.21
C PHE A 82 -13.82 0.41 11.08
N VAL A 83 -13.44 1.36 10.22
CA VAL A 83 -12.52 1.13 9.10
C VAL A 83 -11.07 1.41 9.51
N MET A 84 -10.86 2.34 10.44
CA MET A 84 -9.52 2.71 10.92
C MET A 84 -8.95 1.69 11.90
N GLN A 85 -9.75 1.15 12.82
CA GLN A 85 -9.26 0.21 13.86
C GLN A 85 -8.61 -1.08 13.33
N PRO A 86 -9.11 -1.74 12.27
CA PRO A 86 -8.49 -2.95 11.73
C PRO A 86 -7.24 -2.68 10.89
N VAL A 87 -6.97 -1.43 10.53
CA VAL A 87 -5.90 -1.06 9.58
C VAL A 87 -4.69 -0.40 10.25
N ALA A 88 -4.85 0.17 11.45
CA ALA A 88 -3.84 0.92 12.18
C ALA A 88 -2.81 0.03 12.91
#